data_AF-A0A4W2GM46-F1
#
_entry.id   AF-A0A4W2GM46-F1
#
_cell.length_a   1.000
_cell.length_b   1.000
_cell.length_c   1.000
_cell.angle_alpha   90.00
_cell.angle_beta   90.00
_cell.angle_gamma   90.00
#
_symmetry.space_group_name_H-M   'P 1'
#
loop_
_entity.id
_entity.type
_entity.pdbx_description
1 polymer ?
#
loop_
_entity_poly.entity_id
_entity_poly.type
_entity_poly.pdbx_seq_one_letter_code
_entity_poly.pdbx_strand_id
1 'polypeptide(L)'
;MLHSICQQIWKTQQWPQDWKRSVCIPIPKKGNAKECSNYRTTALISHASKVMLKIFQGRLQQYVNHELPDVQVGFRKGRGTRDQIANIRWIMEKAREFQKNIYFCFIDYAKALDCMDHNQLWKILKEMGIPDYLICLLRNLYAGQEATVRTGHGTTDWFQIGKGVRQGCILLLCLFNLYAEYIMRNAGLEETQAGIKIARRNINNLRYADDTTLMAESEEKSLLMKVKEETEKVGLKLNIQKTKITASGPITSWEIDVETVSDFIFWGTKITADGDCCHEIKRHLFLGRNVMTNLESIFGEGNGNPLQCSCLENPRDRGTWWAAVYGVAQSRTRLKRLSSSSR
;
A
#
# COMPACT_ATOMS: atom_id res chain seq x y z
N MET A 1 -2.11 34.35 6.74
CA MET A 1 -0.74 33.89 7.06
C MET A 1 -0.34 32.60 6.34
N LEU A 2 -1.04 31.47 6.47
CA LEU A 2 -0.60 30.22 5.81
C LEU A 2 -0.59 30.32 4.27
N HIS A 3 -1.63 30.91 3.68
CA HIS A 3 -1.72 31.13 2.24
C HIS A 3 -0.53 31.94 1.68
N SER A 4 -0.13 33.02 2.36
CA SER A 4 1.01 33.84 1.93
C SER A 4 2.33 33.06 2.00
N ILE A 5 2.52 32.22 3.03
CA ILE A 5 3.67 31.32 3.12
C ILE A 5 3.66 30.32 1.97
N CYS A 6 2.53 29.67 1.68
CA CYS A 6 2.41 28.76 0.54
C CYS A 6 2.72 29.44 -0.80
N GLN A 7 2.24 30.67 -1.01
CA GLN A 7 2.57 31.46 -2.20
C GLN A 7 4.06 31.81 -2.28
N GLN A 8 4.67 32.16 -1.15
CA GLN A 8 6.10 32.44 -1.08
C GLN A 8 6.92 31.19 -1.41
N ILE A 9 6.63 30.05 -0.76
CA ILE A 9 7.25 28.75 -1.08
C ILE A 9 7.09 28.43 -2.55
N TRP A 10 5.89 28.63 -3.11
CA TRP A 10 5.66 28.39 -4.52
C TRP A 10 6.60 29.25 -5.37
N LYS A 11 6.63 30.57 -5.18
CA LYS A 11 7.43 31.51 -5.98
C LYS A 11 8.94 31.32 -5.82
N THR A 12 9.42 31.12 -4.59
CA THR A 12 10.86 31.06 -4.29
C THR A 12 11.42 29.64 -4.35
N GLN A 13 10.55 28.62 -4.36
CA GLN A 13 10.88 27.20 -4.21
C GLN A 13 11.61 26.89 -2.89
N GLN A 14 11.60 27.81 -1.91
CA GLN A 14 12.25 27.64 -0.62
C GLN A 14 11.24 27.26 0.45
N TRP A 15 11.50 26.17 1.16
CA TRP A 15 10.66 25.69 2.25
C TRP A 15 11.19 26.19 3.61
N PRO A 16 10.31 26.61 4.53
CA PRO A 16 10.69 26.89 5.91
C PRO A 16 11.36 25.66 6.54
N GLN A 17 12.44 25.87 7.32
CA GLN A 17 13.20 24.76 7.90
C GLN A 17 12.34 23.85 8.78
N ASP A 18 11.42 24.42 9.57
CA ASP A 18 10.49 23.64 10.41
C ASP A 18 9.56 22.73 9.61
N TRP A 19 9.31 23.04 8.33
CA TRP A 19 8.49 22.22 7.44
C TRP A 19 9.30 21.10 6.78
N LYS A 20 10.63 21.19 6.85
CA LYS A 20 11.59 20.18 6.42
C LYS A 20 11.92 19.14 7.50
N ARG A 21 11.52 19.40 8.76
CA ARG A 21 11.72 18.51 9.89
C ARG A 21 10.63 17.46 10.02
N SER A 22 11.00 16.29 10.53
CA SER A 22 10.04 15.22 10.87
C SER A 22 10.36 14.50 12.17
N VAL A 23 9.33 14.07 12.89
CA VAL A 23 9.45 13.21 14.07
C VAL A 23 9.03 11.79 13.68
N CYS A 24 9.97 10.86 13.68
CA CYS A 24 9.76 9.45 13.35
C CYS A 24 9.23 8.70 14.57
N ILE A 25 8.07 8.08 14.42
CA ILE A 25 7.46 7.20 15.42
C ILE A 25 7.62 5.74 14.95
N PRO A 26 8.36 4.89 15.68
CA PRO A 26 8.43 3.47 15.39
C PRO A 26 7.14 2.77 15.85
N ILE A 27 6.51 2.04 14.93
CA ILE A 27 5.27 1.28 15.15
C ILE A 27 5.57 -0.21 14.92
N PRO A 28 5.29 -1.10 15.87
CA PRO A 28 5.54 -2.53 15.70
C PRO A 28 4.61 -3.13 14.61
N LYS A 29 5.17 -3.96 13.71
CA LYS A 29 4.43 -4.54 12.55
C LYS A 29 3.43 -5.63 12.95
N LYS A 30 3.76 -6.47 13.95
CA LYS A 30 2.94 -7.49 14.67
C LYS A 30 3.90 -8.43 15.42
N GLY A 31 3.45 -9.06 16.53
CA GLY A 31 4.25 -10.03 17.30
C GLY A 31 5.32 -9.40 18.21
N ASN A 32 6.28 -10.22 18.69
CA ASN A 32 7.36 -9.77 19.56
C ASN A 32 8.37 -8.88 18.80
N ALA A 33 8.33 -7.57 19.04
CA ALA A 33 9.16 -6.58 18.36
C ALA A 33 10.55 -6.43 19.03
N LYS A 34 11.35 -7.50 18.99
CA LYS A 34 12.74 -7.51 19.51
C LYS A 34 13.78 -6.94 18.55
N GLU A 35 13.54 -7.04 17.24
CA GLU A 35 14.44 -6.54 16.20
C GLU A 35 13.95 -5.22 15.59
N CYS A 36 14.88 -4.35 15.19
CA CYS A 36 14.55 -3.08 14.51
C CYS A 36 13.78 -3.28 13.19
N SER A 37 14.01 -4.39 12.49
CA SER A 37 13.31 -4.80 11.25
C SER A 37 11.79 -4.97 11.46
N ASN A 38 11.37 -5.29 12.69
CA ASN A 38 9.98 -5.51 13.08
C ASN A 38 9.22 -4.21 13.34
N TYR A 39 9.89 -3.06 13.28
CA TYR A 39 9.26 -1.75 13.36
C TYR A 39 9.05 -1.16 11.96
N ARG A 40 7.97 -0.38 11.85
CA ARG A 40 7.66 0.49 10.73
C ARG A 40 7.71 1.93 11.25
N THR A 41 8.45 2.82 10.61
CA THR A 41 8.58 4.20 11.05
C THR A 41 7.53 5.08 10.36
N THR A 42 6.79 5.88 11.11
CA THR A 42 5.91 6.91 10.54
C THR A 42 6.46 8.28 10.84
N ALA A 43 6.69 9.07 9.80
CA ALA A 43 7.21 10.43 9.90
C ALA A 43 6.07 11.43 10.13
N LEU A 44 6.03 12.02 11.33
CA LEU A 44 5.16 13.13 11.65
C LEU A 44 5.80 14.44 11.17
N ILE A 45 5.10 15.10 10.25
CA ILE A 45 5.49 16.40 9.70
C ILE A 45 4.52 17.49 10.17
N SER A 46 4.97 18.74 10.11
CA SER A 46 4.15 19.91 10.43
C SER A 46 2.80 19.90 9.69
N HIS A 47 1.71 20.25 10.40
CA HIS A 47 0.38 20.38 9.82
C HIS A 47 0.35 21.39 8.67
N ALA A 48 1.07 22.49 8.80
CA ALA A 48 1.18 23.50 7.75
C ALA A 48 1.89 22.96 6.50
N SER A 49 2.93 22.14 6.69
CA SER A 49 3.61 21.43 5.60
C SER A 49 2.67 20.47 4.88
N LYS A 50 1.82 19.72 5.62
CA LYS A 50 0.81 18.82 5.01
C LYS A 50 -0.16 19.55 4.08
N VAL A 51 -0.57 20.78 4.42
CA VAL A 51 -1.45 21.60 3.56
C VAL A 51 -0.75 21.92 2.24
N MET A 52 0.49 22.42 2.28
CA MET A 52 1.25 22.72 1.07
C MET A 52 1.52 21.45 0.24
N LEU A 53 1.86 20.35 0.89
CA LEU A 53 2.04 19.05 0.25
C LEU A 53 0.76 18.53 -0.40
N LYS A 54 -0.42 18.81 0.18
CA LYS A 54 -1.70 18.44 -0.45
C LYS A 54 -1.96 19.24 -1.73
N ILE A 55 -1.67 20.54 -1.71
CA ILE A 55 -1.77 21.40 -2.91
C ILE A 55 -0.81 20.90 -3.98
N PHE A 56 0.44 20.61 -3.59
CA PHE A 56 1.46 20.12 -4.50
C PHE A 56 1.11 18.73 -5.08
N GLN A 57 0.58 17.82 -4.26
CA GLN A 57 0.05 16.53 -4.72
C GLN A 57 -1.03 16.72 -5.78
N GLY A 58 -2.00 17.61 -5.56
CA GLY A 58 -3.07 17.87 -6.54
C GLY A 58 -2.52 18.31 -7.90
N ARG A 59 -1.45 19.11 -7.91
CA ARG A 59 -0.78 19.55 -9.15
C ARG A 59 0.04 18.44 -9.82
N LEU A 60 0.65 17.57 -9.02
CA LEU A 60 1.41 16.43 -9.53
C LEU A 60 0.50 15.32 -10.09
N GLN A 61 -0.71 15.19 -9.54
CA GLN A 61 -1.63 14.10 -9.84
C GLN A 61 -2.00 14.02 -11.33
N GLN A 62 -2.08 15.14 -12.04
CA GLN A 62 -2.36 15.13 -13.48
C GLN A 62 -1.28 14.40 -14.28
N TYR A 63 -0.01 14.60 -13.93
CA TYR A 63 1.12 13.93 -14.57
C TYR A 63 1.16 12.46 -14.18
N VAL A 64 0.96 12.16 -12.88
CA VAL A 64 0.88 10.78 -12.40
C VAL A 64 -0.24 10.01 -13.12
N ASN A 65 -1.40 10.61 -13.31
CA ASN A 65 -2.51 9.96 -14.00
C ASN A 65 -2.24 9.76 -15.49
N HIS A 66 -1.49 10.66 -16.12
CA HIS A 66 -1.08 10.55 -17.52
C HIS A 66 -0.04 9.44 -17.72
N GLU A 67 0.95 9.36 -16.83
CA GLU A 67 2.04 8.41 -16.94
C GLU A 67 1.69 6.99 -16.46
N LEU A 68 0.78 6.83 -15.49
CA LEU A 68 0.52 5.50 -14.93
C LEU A 68 -0.45 4.67 -15.79
N PRO A 69 -0.02 3.47 -16.25
CA PRO A 69 -0.84 2.58 -17.05
C PRO A 69 -1.95 1.94 -16.21
N ASP A 70 -2.92 1.31 -16.87
CA ASP A 70 -4.11 0.81 -16.19
C ASP A 70 -3.84 -0.30 -15.18
N VAL A 71 -2.76 -1.06 -15.39
CA VAL A 71 -2.31 -2.17 -14.54
C VAL A 71 -1.79 -1.74 -13.17
N GLN A 72 -1.42 -0.46 -12.99
CA GLN A 72 -1.08 0.12 -11.68
C GLN A 72 -2.30 0.83 -11.12
N VAL A 73 -2.87 0.27 -10.04
CA VAL A 73 -4.09 0.80 -9.40
C VAL A 73 -3.83 1.50 -8.07
N GLY A 74 -2.63 1.34 -7.50
CA GLY A 74 -2.29 1.86 -6.17
C GLY A 74 -2.48 3.38 -6.10
N PHE A 75 -3.26 3.84 -5.13
CA PHE A 75 -3.51 5.26 -4.87
C PHE A 75 -4.12 6.04 -6.04
N ARG A 76 -4.91 5.36 -6.89
CA ARG A 76 -5.67 5.98 -7.97
C ARG A 76 -7.15 6.05 -7.61
N LYS A 77 -7.79 7.15 -8.00
CA LYS A 77 -9.22 7.36 -7.73
C LYS A 77 -10.05 6.28 -8.44
N GLY A 78 -10.93 5.64 -7.69
CA GLY A 78 -11.86 4.62 -8.23
C GLY A 78 -11.21 3.29 -8.57
N ARG A 79 -9.99 3.03 -8.10
CA ARG A 79 -9.30 1.74 -8.28
C ARG A 79 -8.79 1.25 -6.93
N GLY A 80 -8.86 -0.05 -6.69
CA GLY A 80 -8.48 -0.65 -5.42
C GLY A 80 -7.97 -2.07 -5.53
N THR A 81 -7.61 -2.65 -4.38
CA THR A 81 -7.15 -4.04 -4.29
C THR A 81 -8.22 -5.04 -4.75
N ARG A 82 -9.50 -4.73 -4.54
CA ARG A 82 -10.63 -5.56 -4.97
C ARG A 82 -10.65 -5.78 -6.49
N ASP A 83 -10.36 -4.72 -7.26
CA ASP A 83 -10.34 -4.80 -8.72
C ASP A 83 -9.20 -5.73 -9.18
N GLN A 84 -8.04 -5.63 -8.53
CA GLN A 84 -6.91 -6.48 -8.89
C GLN A 84 -7.06 -7.93 -8.43
N ILE A 85 -7.67 -8.18 -7.26
CA ILE A 85 -8.03 -9.53 -6.83
C ILE A 85 -8.99 -10.15 -7.84
N ALA A 86 -10.01 -9.40 -8.29
CA ALA A 86 -10.95 -9.87 -9.31
C ALA A 86 -10.23 -10.18 -10.64
N ASN A 87 -9.31 -9.30 -11.08
CA ASN A 87 -8.50 -9.55 -12.27
C ASN A 87 -7.69 -10.85 -12.16
N ILE A 88 -6.99 -11.07 -11.04
CA ILE A 88 -6.23 -12.31 -10.81
C ILE A 88 -7.15 -13.52 -10.90
N ARG A 89 -8.32 -13.48 -10.24
CA ARG A 89 -9.28 -14.60 -10.28
C ARG A 89 -9.78 -14.90 -11.68
N TRP A 90 -10.20 -13.88 -12.42
CA TRP A 90 -10.66 -14.06 -13.81
C TRP A 90 -9.56 -14.59 -14.73
N ILE A 91 -8.33 -14.13 -14.55
CA ILE A 91 -7.17 -14.64 -15.29
C ILE A 91 -6.99 -16.14 -15.03
N MET A 92 -7.05 -16.56 -13.76
CA MET A 92 -6.92 -17.96 -13.37
C MET A 92 -8.06 -18.83 -13.89
N GLU A 93 -9.30 -18.36 -13.77
CA GLU A 93 -10.48 -19.04 -14.30
C GLU A 93 -10.37 -19.23 -15.82
N LYS A 94 -9.94 -18.20 -16.54
CA LYS A 94 -9.75 -18.28 -18.00
C LYS A 94 -8.65 -19.25 -18.38
N ALA A 95 -7.49 -19.23 -17.73
CA ALA A 95 -6.47 -20.22 -18.06
C ALA A 95 -6.93 -21.66 -17.78
N ARG A 96 -7.69 -21.88 -16.69
CA ARG A 96 -8.28 -23.18 -16.40
C ARG A 96 -9.28 -23.61 -17.48
N GLU A 97 -10.14 -22.71 -17.95
CA GLU A 97 -11.07 -22.96 -19.05
C GLU A 97 -10.34 -23.44 -20.31
N PHE A 98 -9.19 -22.84 -20.62
CA PHE A 98 -8.37 -23.19 -21.79
C PHE A 98 -7.27 -24.23 -21.50
N GLN A 99 -7.24 -24.84 -20.31
CA GLN A 99 -6.22 -25.82 -19.90
C GLN A 99 -4.78 -25.32 -20.08
N LYS A 100 -4.57 -24.04 -19.80
CA LYS A 100 -3.24 -23.40 -19.82
C LYS A 100 -2.65 -23.34 -18.42
N ASN A 101 -1.34 -23.49 -18.34
CA ASN A 101 -0.60 -23.20 -17.12
C ASN A 101 -0.51 -21.69 -16.89
N ILE A 102 -0.52 -21.28 -15.62
CA ILE A 102 -0.14 -19.92 -15.20
C ILE A 102 0.95 -20.03 -14.15
N TYR A 103 1.90 -19.11 -14.26
CA TYR A 103 2.92 -18.83 -13.27
C TYR A 103 2.73 -17.39 -12.79
N PHE A 104 2.67 -17.20 -11.47
CA PHE A 104 2.66 -15.89 -10.82
C PHE A 104 3.93 -15.71 -9.99
N CYS A 105 4.52 -14.52 -10.05
CA CYS A 105 5.59 -14.09 -9.16
C CYS A 105 5.15 -12.82 -8.42
N PHE A 106 4.93 -12.95 -7.11
CA PHE A 106 4.59 -11.85 -6.22
C PHE A 106 5.88 -11.22 -5.70
N ILE A 107 6.21 -10.04 -6.19
CA ILE A 107 7.40 -9.26 -5.86
C ILE A 107 7.14 -8.38 -4.63
N ASP A 108 8.05 -8.45 -3.66
CA ASP A 108 8.14 -7.52 -2.52
C ASP A 108 9.46 -6.74 -2.61
N TYR A 109 9.42 -5.43 -2.42
CA TYR A 109 10.62 -4.59 -2.38
C TYR A 109 11.12 -4.43 -0.95
N ALA A 110 12.42 -4.61 -0.73
CA ALA A 110 13.04 -4.44 0.57
C ALA A 110 13.07 -2.96 0.96
N LYS A 111 12.15 -2.56 1.86
CA LYS A 111 12.04 -1.18 2.39
C LYS A 111 12.01 -0.12 1.29
N ALA A 112 11.19 -0.35 0.25
CA ALA A 112 11.19 0.44 -0.98
C ALA A 112 11.24 1.97 -0.75
N LEU A 113 10.36 2.46 0.13
CA LEU A 113 10.24 3.89 0.44
C LEU A 113 11.44 4.44 1.23
N ASP A 114 12.09 3.63 2.07
CA ASP A 114 13.25 4.06 2.85
C ASP A 114 14.54 4.03 2.01
N CYS A 115 14.56 3.25 0.92
CA CYS A 115 15.72 3.03 0.08
C CYS A 115 15.75 3.87 -1.20
N MET A 116 14.68 4.60 -1.53
CA MET A 116 14.66 5.48 -2.71
C MET A 116 15.81 6.50 -2.69
N ASP A 117 16.65 6.46 -3.72
CA ASP A 117 17.73 7.42 -3.89
C ASP A 117 17.19 8.75 -4.44
N HIS A 118 17.50 9.86 -3.78
CA HIS A 118 16.98 11.17 -4.18
C HIS A 118 17.53 11.61 -5.54
N ASN A 119 18.80 11.33 -5.83
CA ASN A 119 19.40 11.73 -7.11
C ASN A 119 18.79 10.97 -8.27
N GLN A 120 18.50 9.67 -8.08
CA GLN A 120 17.76 8.89 -9.07
C GLN A 120 16.31 9.37 -9.20
N LEU A 121 15.64 9.67 -8.08
CA LEU A 121 14.28 10.19 -8.10
C LEU A 121 14.17 11.46 -8.97
N TRP A 122 15.08 12.43 -8.84
CA TRP A 122 15.01 13.65 -9.65
C TRP A 122 15.21 13.39 -11.14
N LYS A 123 16.10 12.48 -11.51
CA LYS A 123 16.33 12.07 -12.91
C LYS A 123 15.09 11.40 -13.48
N ILE A 124 14.55 10.41 -12.75
CA ILE A 124 13.36 9.67 -13.15
C ILE A 124 12.17 10.61 -13.32
N LEU A 125 11.91 11.52 -12.38
CA LEU A 125 10.80 12.47 -12.52
C LEU A 125 10.95 13.33 -13.78
N LYS A 126 12.18 13.73 -14.12
CA LYS A 126 12.44 14.51 -15.33
C LYS A 126 12.15 13.70 -16.60
N GLU A 127 12.59 12.44 -16.63
CA GLU A 127 12.34 11.52 -17.76
C GLU A 127 10.86 11.15 -17.89
N MET A 128 10.14 11.07 -16.78
CA MET A 128 8.69 10.86 -16.71
C MET A 128 7.88 12.14 -17.01
N GLY A 129 8.51 13.17 -17.60
CA GLY A 129 7.82 14.37 -18.07
C GLY A 129 7.35 15.35 -16.98
N ILE A 130 7.82 15.20 -15.73
CA ILE A 130 7.47 16.14 -14.66
C ILE A 130 8.21 17.47 -14.89
N PRO A 131 7.52 18.63 -14.86
CA PRO A 131 8.16 19.92 -15.06
C PRO A 131 9.29 20.20 -14.06
N ASP A 132 10.40 20.74 -14.54
CA ASP A 132 11.58 21.10 -13.74
C ASP A 132 11.22 21.97 -12.53
N TYR A 133 10.21 22.83 -12.66
CA TYR A 133 9.74 23.66 -11.55
C TYR A 133 9.21 22.83 -10.36
N LEU A 134 8.43 21.79 -10.64
CA LEU A 134 7.88 20.90 -9.61
C LEU A 134 9.00 20.02 -9.01
N ILE A 135 9.93 19.56 -9.86
CA ILE A 135 11.11 18.81 -9.42
C ILE A 135 11.98 19.65 -8.49
N CYS A 136 12.23 20.92 -8.83
CA CYS A 136 13.02 21.82 -7.99
C CYS A 136 12.36 22.06 -6.63
N LEU A 137 11.03 22.24 -6.62
CA LEU A 137 10.27 22.40 -5.38
C LEU A 137 10.39 21.16 -4.48
N LEU A 138 10.33 19.95 -5.05
CA LEU A 138 10.59 18.69 -4.35
C LEU A 138 12.02 18.60 -3.84
N ARG A 139 13.00 18.83 -4.72
CA ARG A 139 14.42 18.77 -4.36
C ARG A 139 14.73 19.68 -3.18
N ASN A 140 14.17 20.89 -3.15
CA ASN A 140 14.38 21.83 -2.06
C ASN A 140 13.64 21.45 -0.76
N LEU A 141 12.55 20.67 -0.85
CA LEU A 141 11.92 20.06 0.33
C LEU A 141 12.80 18.96 0.93
N TYR A 142 13.48 18.18 0.09
CA TYR A 142 14.34 17.06 0.48
C TYR A 142 15.76 17.48 0.85
N ALA A 143 16.23 18.63 0.36
CA ALA A 143 17.51 19.21 0.74
C ALA A 143 17.51 19.68 2.21
N GLY A 144 18.43 19.12 3.01
CA GLY A 144 18.62 19.45 4.42
C GLY A 144 17.48 18.97 5.33
N GLN A 145 16.85 17.84 4.97
CA GLN A 145 15.84 17.23 5.82
C GLN A 145 16.47 16.64 7.09
N GLU A 146 15.85 16.99 8.21
CA GLU A 146 16.21 16.45 9.51
C GLU A 146 15.08 15.59 10.05
N ALA A 147 15.45 14.51 10.72
CA ALA A 147 14.55 13.68 11.49
C ALA A 147 15.06 13.47 12.90
N THR A 148 14.14 13.17 13.80
CA THR A 148 14.43 12.65 15.14
C THR A 148 13.52 11.45 15.38
N VAL A 149 13.96 10.46 16.16
CA VAL A 149 13.13 9.31 16.54
C VAL A 149 12.57 9.56 17.93
N ARG A 150 11.25 9.47 18.07
CA ARG A 150 10.58 9.51 19.37
C ARG A 150 10.13 8.12 19.76
N THR A 151 10.57 7.68 20.94
CA THR A 151 10.25 6.39 21.55
C THR A 151 9.57 6.61 22.91
N GLY A 152 9.15 5.52 23.57
CA GLY A 152 8.66 5.59 24.95
C GLY A 152 9.73 6.04 25.96
N HIS A 153 11.01 5.98 25.60
CA HIS A 153 12.14 6.33 26.47
C HIS A 153 12.67 7.75 26.26
N GLY A 154 12.12 8.49 25.28
CA GLY A 154 12.56 9.84 24.94
C GLY A 154 12.66 10.09 23.44
N THR A 155 13.16 11.27 23.09
CA THR A 155 13.39 11.72 21.71
C THR A 155 14.89 11.81 21.47
N THR A 156 15.37 11.25 20.35
CA THR A 156 16.80 11.30 19.99
C THR A 156 17.21 12.70 19.52
N ASP A 157 18.52 12.90 19.37
CA ASP A 157 19.02 14.06 18.64
C ASP A 157 18.53 14.07 17.18
N TRP A 158 18.56 15.26 16.58
CA TRP A 158 18.26 15.46 15.18
C TRP A 158 19.39 14.91 14.30
N PHE A 159 19.03 14.22 13.24
CA PHE A 159 19.96 13.70 12.24
C PHE A 159 19.46 13.98 10.83
N GLN A 160 20.39 14.04 9.87
CA GLN A 160 20.08 14.30 8.46
C GLN A 160 19.56 13.04 7.76
N ILE A 161 18.56 13.20 6.90
CA ILE A 161 18.03 12.12 6.06
C ILE A 161 18.80 12.11 4.73
N GLY A 162 19.57 11.04 4.48
CA GLY A 162 20.33 10.87 3.23
C GLY A 162 19.61 10.11 2.12
N LYS A 163 18.65 9.25 2.46
CA LYS A 163 17.89 8.40 1.51
C LYS A 163 16.47 8.19 1.97
N GLY A 164 15.64 7.79 1.03
CA GLY A 164 14.25 7.45 1.27
C GLY A 164 13.37 8.67 1.44
N VAL A 165 12.09 8.40 1.58
CA VAL A 165 11.04 9.41 1.50
C VAL A 165 10.13 9.25 2.72
N ARG A 166 9.70 10.36 3.30
CA ARG A 166 9.03 10.40 4.61
C ARG A 166 7.77 9.53 4.66
N GLN A 167 7.84 8.38 5.32
CA GLN A 167 6.70 7.47 5.43
C GLN A 167 5.51 8.14 6.14
N GLY A 168 4.35 8.19 5.49
CA GLY A 168 3.18 8.94 5.95
C GLY A 168 3.02 10.34 5.34
N CYS A 169 3.96 10.78 4.50
CA CYS A 169 3.78 11.94 3.64
C CYS A 169 2.81 11.63 2.51
N ILE A 170 1.90 12.56 2.23
CA ILE A 170 0.85 12.40 1.21
C ILE A 170 1.42 12.25 -0.21
N LEU A 171 2.56 12.89 -0.50
CA LEU A 171 3.20 12.86 -1.82
C LEU A 171 3.98 11.59 -2.12
N LEU A 172 4.38 10.89 -1.07
CA LEU A 172 5.25 9.72 -1.13
C LEU A 172 4.80 8.70 -2.16
N LEU A 173 3.52 8.41 -2.14
CA LEU A 173 2.91 7.32 -2.88
C LEU A 173 2.82 7.66 -4.38
N CYS A 174 2.59 8.93 -4.72
CA CYS A 174 2.62 9.41 -6.10
C CYS A 174 4.04 9.30 -6.69
N LEU A 175 5.06 9.70 -5.91
CA LEU A 175 6.46 9.64 -6.33
C LEU A 175 6.93 8.20 -6.52
N PHE A 176 6.58 7.32 -5.57
CA PHE A 176 6.92 5.90 -5.69
C PHE A 176 6.24 5.25 -6.88
N ASN A 177 4.98 5.55 -7.17
CA ASN A 177 4.31 5.00 -8.35
C ASN A 177 5.02 5.39 -9.66
N LEU A 178 5.44 6.65 -9.81
CA LEU A 178 6.23 7.09 -10.98
C LEU A 178 7.58 6.36 -11.05
N TYR A 179 8.21 6.16 -9.90
CA TYR A 179 9.48 5.43 -9.78
C TYR A 179 9.34 3.96 -10.18
N ALA A 180 8.31 3.29 -9.68
CA ALA A 180 8.00 1.91 -10.02
C ALA A 180 7.62 1.78 -11.50
N GLU A 181 6.89 2.76 -12.04
CA GLU A 181 6.54 2.78 -13.46
C GLU A 181 7.76 2.89 -14.36
N TYR A 182 8.70 3.77 -14.03
CA TYR A 182 9.97 3.88 -14.74
C TYR A 182 10.73 2.54 -14.81
N ILE A 183 10.81 1.81 -13.69
CA ILE A 183 11.42 0.46 -13.65
C ILE A 183 10.69 -0.49 -14.62
N MET A 184 9.35 -0.51 -14.60
CA MET A 184 8.57 -1.43 -15.43
C MET A 184 8.69 -1.13 -16.94
N ARG A 185 8.74 0.15 -17.32
CA ARG A 185 8.96 0.57 -18.72
C ARG A 185 10.35 0.14 -19.20
N ASN A 186 11.39 0.43 -18.42
CA ASN A 186 12.75 0.07 -18.80
C ASN A 186 13.02 -1.44 -18.77
N ALA A 187 12.26 -2.19 -17.97
CA ALA A 187 12.30 -3.65 -17.99
C ALA A 187 11.73 -4.23 -19.31
N GLY A 188 11.15 -3.41 -20.18
CA GLY A 188 10.63 -3.81 -21.47
C GLY A 188 9.45 -4.78 -21.36
N LEU A 189 8.60 -4.55 -20.35
CA LEU A 189 7.44 -5.40 -20.11
C LEU A 189 6.34 -5.17 -21.14
N GLU A 190 6.28 -4.06 -21.86
CA GLU A 190 5.23 -3.87 -22.88
C GLU A 190 5.57 -4.58 -24.20
N GLU A 191 6.86 -4.64 -24.54
CA GLU A 191 7.38 -5.24 -25.76
C GLU A 191 7.53 -6.77 -25.68
N THR A 192 7.49 -7.31 -24.47
CA THR A 192 7.65 -8.75 -24.24
C THR A 192 6.43 -9.55 -24.70
N GLN A 193 6.69 -10.69 -25.34
CA GLN A 193 5.67 -11.68 -25.68
C GLN A 193 5.29 -12.56 -24.48
N ALA A 194 6.09 -12.55 -23.42
CA ALA A 194 5.83 -13.26 -22.18
C ALA A 194 4.66 -12.59 -21.43
N GLY A 195 3.76 -13.41 -20.89
CA GLY A 195 2.54 -12.96 -20.26
C GLY A 195 1.39 -13.93 -20.49
N ILE A 196 0.18 -13.50 -20.14
CA ILE A 196 -1.06 -14.23 -20.36
C ILE A 196 -1.85 -13.51 -21.45
N LYS A 197 -2.15 -14.24 -22.52
CA LYS A 197 -2.88 -13.68 -23.67
C LYS A 197 -4.37 -13.85 -23.44
N ILE A 198 -5.04 -12.74 -23.13
CA ILE A 198 -6.51 -12.70 -23.00
C ILE A 198 -7.06 -11.83 -24.13
N ALA A 199 -7.84 -12.46 -25.01
CA ALA A 199 -8.33 -11.87 -26.25
C ALA A 199 -7.18 -11.26 -27.09
N ARG A 200 -7.11 -9.93 -27.22
CA ARG A 200 -6.09 -9.21 -27.99
C ARG A 200 -5.03 -8.53 -27.13
N ARG A 201 -5.02 -8.77 -25.81
CA ARG A 201 -4.10 -8.14 -24.87
C ARG A 201 -3.17 -9.17 -24.25
N ASN A 202 -1.90 -8.80 -24.12
CA ASN A 202 -0.94 -9.53 -23.30
C ASN A 202 -0.89 -8.91 -21.91
N ILE A 203 -1.17 -9.68 -20.87
CA ILE A 203 -1.16 -9.22 -19.48
C ILE A 203 -0.02 -9.95 -18.77
N ASN A 204 1.01 -9.22 -18.38
CA ASN A 204 2.18 -9.79 -17.71
C ASN A 204 2.44 -9.22 -16.32
N ASN A 205 1.74 -8.16 -15.92
CA ASN A 205 1.82 -7.64 -14.57
C ASN A 205 0.49 -7.04 -14.07
N LEU A 206 0.27 -7.13 -12.76
CA LEU A 206 -0.72 -6.32 -12.01
C LEU A 206 -0.01 -5.71 -10.81
N ARG A 207 -0.33 -4.45 -10.51
CA ARG A 207 0.38 -3.67 -9.51
C ARG A 207 -0.57 -2.93 -8.58
N TYR A 208 -0.23 -2.90 -7.30
CA TYR A 208 -0.81 -2.01 -6.31
C TYR A 208 0.33 -1.42 -5.49
N ALA A 209 0.67 -0.15 -5.75
CA ALA A 209 1.78 0.52 -5.09
C ALA A 209 3.10 -0.27 -5.29
N ASP A 210 3.75 -0.71 -4.21
CA ASP A 210 4.95 -1.54 -4.20
C ASP A 210 4.69 -3.02 -4.49
N ASP A 211 3.49 -3.52 -4.21
CA ASP A 211 3.14 -4.90 -4.53
C ASP A 211 3.01 -5.08 -6.04
N THR A 212 3.90 -5.88 -6.62
CA THR A 212 3.89 -6.21 -8.05
C THR A 212 3.70 -7.70 -8.22
N THR A 213 2.73 -8.10 -9.05
CA THR A 213 2.56 -9.47 -9.49
C THR A 213 2.96 -9.57 -10.94
N LEU A 214 4.02 -10.32 -11.26
CA LEU A 214 4.31 -10.74 -12.62
C LEU A 214 3.58 -12.03 -12.94
N MET A 215 3.24 -12.25 -14.20
CA MET A 215 2.56 -13.47 -14.63
C MET A 215 2.89 -13.86 -16.06
N ALA A 216 2.85 -15.17 -16.35
CA ALA A 216 3.08 -15.73 -17.68
C ALA A 216 2.44 -17.13 -17.83
N GLU A 217 2.28 -17.59 -19.08
CA GLU A 217 1.84 -18.95 -19.42
C GLU A 217 2.96 -20.01 -19.30
N SER A 218 4.21 -19.57 -19.25
CA SER A 218 5.43 -20.39 -19.10
C SER A 218 6.25 -19.92 -17.89
N GLU A 219 7.25 -20.73 -17.50
CA GLU A 219 8.23 -20.36 -16.48
C GLU A 219 9.16 -19.23 -16.99
N GLU A 220 8.62 -18.01 -17.06
CA GLU A 220 9.29 -16.83 -17.64
C GLU A 220 10.18 -16.12 -16.61
N LYS A 221 11.29 -16.77 -16.28
CA LYS A 221 12.37 -16.19 -15.43
C LYS A 221 12.87 -14.85 -15.98
N SER A 222 12.80 -14.68 -17.30
CA SER A 222 13.22 -13.49 -18.02
C SER A 222 12.55 -12.22 -17.50
N LEU A 223 11.26 -12.28 -17.13
CA LEU A 223 10.51 -11.11 -16.64
C LEU A 223 11.02 -10.65 -15.27
N LEU A 224 11.21 -11.59 -14.34
CA LEU A 224 11.71 -11.29 -13.00
C LEU A 224 13.15 -10.75 -13.06
N MET A 225 14.00 -11.34 -13.89
CA MET A 225 15.39 -10.88 -14.06
C MET A 225 15.46 -9.46 -14.63
N LYS A 226 14.69 -9.15 -15.68
CA LYS A 226 14.60 -7.79 -16.23
C LYS A 226 14.17 -6.77 -15.19
N VAL A 227 13.11 -7.07 -14.42
CA VAL A 227 12.64 -6.18 -13.35
C VAL A 227 13.69 -6.04 -12.24
N LYS A 228 14.36 -7.13 -11.86
CA LYS A 228 15.43 -7.11 -10.85
C LYS A 228 16.60 -6.24 -11.28
N GLU A 229 17.10 -6.40 -12.50
CA GLU A 229 18.20 -5.61 -13.05
C GLU A 229 17.88 -4.11 -13.08
N GLU A 230 16.70 -3.73 -13.57
CA GLU A 230 16.27 -2.33 -13.59
C GLU A 230 16.04 -1.77 -12.18
N THR A 231 15.52 -2.59 -11.27
CA THR A 231 15.34 -2.22 -9.85
C THR A 231 16.68 -1.91 -9.19
N GLU A 232 17.71 -2.72 -9.44
CA GLU A 232 19.05 -2.55 -8.88
C GLU A 232 19.76 -1.32 -9.46
N LYS A 233 19.59 -1.02 -10.76
CA LYS A 233 20.13 0.20 -11.40
C LYS A 233 19.65 1.48 -10.74
N VAL A 234 18.40 1.50 -10.26
CA VAL A 234 17.83 2.62 -9.55
C VAL A 234 18.02 2.53 -8.03
N GLY A 235 18.83 1.58 -7.53
CA GLY A 235 19.21 1.50 -6.11
C GLY A 235 18.14 0.93 -5.18
N LEU A 236 17.09 0.32 -5.71
CA LEU A 236 16.15 -0.49 -4.93
C LEU A 236 16.60 -1.96 -4.90
N LYS A 237 16.03 -2.76 -4.00
CA LYS A 237 16.31 -4.20 -3.88
C LYS A 237 15.03 -4.98 -3.71
N LEU A 238 14.98 -6.15 -4.33
CA LEU A 238 13.91 -7.11 -4.08
C LEU A 238 14.14 -7.83 -2.75
N ASN A 239 13.07 -8.10 -2.04
CA ASN A 239 13.06 -8.92 -0.84
C ASN A 239 12.79 -10.38 -1.23
N ILE A 240 13.87 -11.11 -1.48
CA ILE A 240 13.80 -12.51 -1.96
C ILE A 240 13.01 -13.40 -1.00
N GLN A 241 13.15 -13.21 0.31
CA GLN A 241 12.45 -14.00 1.32
C GLN A 241 10.94 -13.78 1.33
N LYS A 242 10.46 -12.61 0.90
CA LYS A 242 9.02 -12.32 0.83
C LYS A 242 8.45 -12.44 -0.58
N THR A 243 9.31 -12.41 -1.59
CA THR A 243 8.92 -12.71 -2.95
C THR A 243 8.51 -14.17 -3.00
N LYS A 244 7.36 -14.46 -3.63
CA LYS A 244 6.81 -15.82 -3.71
C LYS A 244 6.39 -16.15 -5.13
N ILE A 245 6.54 -17.41 -5.49
CA ILE A 245 6.10 -17.93 -6.79
C ILE A 245 4.99 -18.94 -6.57
N THR A 246 3.95 -18.87 -7.37
CA THR A 246 2.90 -19.89 -7.42
C THR A 246 2.65 -20.26 -8.87
N ALA A 247 2.39 -21.54 -9.13
CA ALA A 247 2.17 -22.02 -10.49
C ALA A 247 1.13 -23.13 -10.50
N SER A 248 0.30 -23.15 -11.54
CA SER A 248 -0.63 -24.26 -11.79
C SER A 248 0.02 -25.43 -12.54
N GLY A 249 1.18 -25.18 -13.17
CA GLY A 249 1.97 -26.18 -13.90
C GLY A 249 3.21 -26.66 -13.14
N PRO A 250 3.93 -27.66 -13.67
CA PRO A 250 5.19 -28.11 -13.08
C PRO A 250 6.24 -26.99 -13.13
N ILE A 251 7.12 -26.98 -12.13
CA ILE A 251 8.26 -26.06 -12.01
C ILE A 251 9.52 -26.91 -12.05
N THR A 252 10.43 -26.64 -12.98
CA THR A 252 11.58 -27.53 -13.23
C THR A 252 12.86 -27.08 -12.52
N SER A 253 13.03 -25.78 -12.23
CA SER A 253 13.80 -25.21 -11.11
C SER A 253 13.93 -23.71 -11.33
N TRP A 254 13.64 -22.87 -10.32
CA TRP A 254 14.01 -21.46 -10.38
C TRP A 254 15.48 -21.33 -9.97
N GLU A 255 16.34 -20.72 -10.81
CA GLU A 255 17.75 -20.45 -10.43
C GLU A 255 17.86 -19.35 -9.36
N ILE A 256 16.81 -18.53 -9.23
CA ILE A 256 16.70 -17.56 -8.15
C ILE A 256 16.05 -18.29 -6.98
N ASP A 257 16.68 -18.18 -5.81
CA ASP A 257 16.28 -18.77 -4.53
C ASP A 257 14.99 -18.14 -3.97
N VAL A 258 13.93 -18.12 -4.79
CA VAL A 258 12.59 -17.63 -4.46
C VAL A 258 11.72 -18.82 -4.12
N GLU A 259 11.09 -18.75 -2.97
CA GLU A 259 10.23 -19.83 -2.49
C GLU A 259 8.99 -20.00 -3.39
N THR A 260 8.78 -21.24 -3.84
CA THR A 260 7.57 -21.67 -4.52
C THR A 260 6.55 -22.15 -3.50
N VAL A 261 5.33 -21.64 -3.59
CA VAL A 261 4.22 -21.95 -2.66
C VAL A 261 2.97 -22.39 -3.42
N SER A 262 2.26 -23.35 -2.85
CA SER A 262 0.95 -23.80 -3.37
C SER A 262 -0.16 -22.80 -3.08
N ASP A 263 -0.01 -21.99 -2.03
CA ASP A 263 -0.93 -20.92 -1.69
C ASP A 263 -0.22 -19.71 -1.07
N PHE A 264 -0.79 -18.53 -1.29
CA PHE A 264 -0.24 -17.27 -0.80
C PHE A 264 -1.35 -16.30 -0.40
N ILE A 265 -1.17 -15.59 0.72
CA ILE A 265 -2.09 -14.53 1.14
C ILE A 265 -1.64 -13.24 0.47
N PHE A 266 -2.38 -12.81 -0.54
CA PHE A 266 -2.11 -11.60 -1.31
C PHE A 266 -3.25 -10.59 -1.16
N TRP A 267 -2.91 -9.35 -0.78
CA TRP A 267 -3.88 -8.29 -0.45
C TRP A 267 -5.01 -8.70 0.51
N GLY A 268 -4.74 -9.65 1.41
CA GLY A 268 -5.69 -10.17 2.39
C GLY A 268 -6.43 -11.44 1.95
N THR A 269 -6.36 -11.79 0.67
CA THR A 269 -7.04 -12.94 0.07
C THR A 269 -6.09 -14.11 -0.20
N LYS A 270 -6.52 -15.33 0.09
CA LYS A 270 -5.76 -16.55 -0.20
C LYS A 270 -5.86 -16.91 -1.68
N ILE A 271 -4.77 -16.78 -2.42
CA ILE A 271 -4.63 -17.25 -3.80
C ILE A 271 -4.00 -18.65 -3.77
N THR A 272 -4.59 -19.62 -4.46
CA THR A 272 -4.12 -21.01 -4.53
C THR A 272 -3.68 -21.34 -5.95
N ALA A 273 -2.69 -22.21 -6.12
CA ALA A 273 -2.15 -22.60 -7.43
C ALA A 273 -3.20 -23.15 -8.41
N ASP A 274 -4.24 -23.82 -7.88
CA ASP A 274 -5.35 -24.40 -8.65
C ASP A 274 -6.47 -23.40 -8.97
N GLY A 275 -6.40 -22.17 -8.44
CA GLY A 275 -7.41 -21.13 -8.59
C GLY A 275 -8.68 -21.35 -7.77
N ASP A 276 -8.77 -22.39 -6.94
CA ASP A 276 -9.94 -22.67 -6.13
C ASP A 276 -10.22 -21.55 -5.11
N CYS A 277 -11.49 -21.15 -5.02
CA CYS A 277 -11.95 -20.15 -4.06
C CYS A 277 -12.50 -20.77 -2.77
N CYS A 278 -12.73 -22.09 -2.70
CA CYS A 278 -13.36 -22.72 -1.53
C CYS A 278 -12.56 -22.50 -0.25
N HIS A 279 -11.22 -22.59 -0.35
CA HIS A 279 -10.33 -22.37 0.79
C HIS A 279 -10.40 -20.93 1.32
N GLU A 280 -10.51 -19.95 0.43
CA GLU A 280 -10.66 -18.54 0.81
C GLU A 280 -12.02 -18.25 1.44
N ILE A 281 -13.10 -18.80 0.86
CA ILE A 281 -14.46 -18.64 1.41
C ILE A 281 -14.52 -19.19 2.84
N LYS A 282 -13.98 -20.40 3.06
CA LYS A 282 -13.89 -21.00 4.40
C LYS A 282 -13.08 -20.14 5.37
N ARG A 283 -11.95 -19.59 4.92
CA ARG A 283 -11.11 -18.69 5.72
C ARG A 283 -11.85 -17.42 6.12
N HIS A 284 -12.54 -16.77 5.20
CA HIS A 284 -13.31 -15.56 5.51
C HIS A 284 -14.50 -15.84 6.45
N LEU A 285 -15.20 -16.97 6.28
CA LEU A 285 -16.22 -17.40 7.23
C LEU A 285 -15.64 -17.63 8.63
N PHE A 286 -14.47 -18.25 8.73
CA PHE A 286 -13.78 -18.45 10.00
C PHE A 286 -13.34 -17.13 10.65
N LEU A 287 -12.74 -16.21 9.89
CA LEU A 287 -12.38 -14.88 10.38
C LEU A 287 -13.60 -14.11 10.87
N GLY A 288 -14.71 -14.16 10.13
CA GLY A 288 -15.98 -13.54 10.52
C GLY A 288 -16.52 -14.12 11.83
N ARG A 289 -16.53 -15.45 11.98
CA ARG A 289 -16.94 -16.12 13.23
C ARG A 289 -16.07 -15.69 14.40
N ASN A 290 -14.75 -15.67 14.25
CA ASN A 290 -13.83 -15.24 15.32
C ASN A 290 -14.07 -13.79 15.76
N VAL A 291 -14.40 -12.90 14.84
CA VAL A 291 -14.77 -11.52 15.19
C VAL A 291 -16.07 -11.50 15.97
N MET A 292 -17.09 -12.25 15.53
CA MET A 292 -18.39 -12.31 16.22
C MET A 292 -18.26 -12.88 17.64
N THR A 293 -17.51 -13.95 17.84
CA THR A 293 -17.28 -14.52 19.19
C THR A 293 -16.55 -13.54 20.12
N ASN A 294 -15.64 -12.74 19.57
CA ASN A 294 -14.97 -11.68 20.33
C ASN A 294 -15.87 -10.48 20.63
N LEU A 295 -16.93 -10.25 19.84
CA LEU A 295 -17.92 -9.21 20.12
C LEU A 295 -18.93 -9.70 21.15
N GLU A 296 -19.34 -10.97 21.10
CA GLU A 296 -20.20 -11.58 22.11
C GLU A 296 -19.58 -11.51 23.51
N SER A 297 -18.26 -11.67 23.64
CA SER A 297 -17.58 -11.48 24.94
C SER A 297 -17.54 -10.02 25.41
N ILE A 298 -17.71 -9.04 24.51
CA ILE A 298 -17.77 -7.61 24.84
C ILE A 298 -19.21 -7.18 25.17
N PHE A 299 -20.20 -7.72 24.47
CA PHE A 299 -21.61 -7.34 24.60
C PHE A 299 -22.42 -8.25 25.53
N GLY A 300 -21.89 -9.41 25.93
CA GLY A 300 -22.57 -10.43 26.72
C GLY A 300 -22.75 -10.14 28.22
N GLU A 301 -22.26 -9.02 28.75
CA GLU A 301 -22.40 -8.66 30.18
C GLU A 301 -23.59 -7.71 30.49
N GLY A 302 -24.51 -7.49 29.55
CA GLY A 302 -25.71 -6.68 29.78
C GLY A 302 -27.00 -7.51 29.78
N ASN A 303 -27.66 -7.65 30.93
CA ASN A 303 -29.03 -8.14 31.04
C ASN A 303 -29.99 -7.28 30.20
N GLY A 304 -30.27 -7.70 28.97
CA GLY A 304 -31.23 -7.05 28.08
C GLY A 304 -31.28 -7.77 26.73
N ASN A 305 -32.49 -8.10 26.28
CA ASN A 305 -32.84 -8.97 25.15
C ASN A 305 -31.84 -9.01 23.97
N PRO A 306 -31.61 -10.20 23.36
CA PRO A 306 -30.76 -10.32 22.19
C PRO A 306 -31.33 -9.49 21.04
N LEU A 307 -30.61 -8.45 20.63
CA LEU A 307 -30.89 -7.76 19.38
C LEU A 307 -30.46 -8.68 18.23
N GLN A 308 -31.43 -9.19 17.47
CA GLN A 308 -31.17 -9.94 16.25
C GLN A 308 -30.40 -9.07 15.25
N CYS A 309 -29.16 -9.44 14.98
CA CYS A 309 -28.36 -8.84 13.91
C CYS A 309 -28.72 -9.55 12.59
N SER A 310 -29.70 -9.04 11.86
CA SER A 310 -29.98 -9.48 10.49
C SER A 310 -29.05 -8.75 9.53
N CYS A 311 -28.20 -9.48 8.82
CA CYS A 311 -27.40 -8.96 7.71
C CYS A 311 -28.32 -8.45 6.59
N LEU A 312 -28.58 -7.15 6.54
CA LEU A 312 -29.20 -6.50 5.39
C LEU A 312 -28.10 -5.82 4.56
N GLU A 313 -27.90 -6.31 3.34
CA GLU A 313 -27.04 -5.67 2.35
C GLU A 313 -27.65 -4.32 1.94
N ASN A 314 -26.86 -3.25 2.01
CA ASN A 314 -27.21 -1.96 1.42
C ASN A 314 -26.58 -1.84 0.02
N PRO A 315 -27.36 -1.76 -1.07
CA PRO A 315 -26.86 -1.90 -2.42
C PRO A 315 -26.26 -0.63 -3.05
N ARG A 316 -26.04 0.48 -2.32
CA ARG A 316 -25.56 1.73 -2.95
C ARG A 316 -24.32 2.42 -2.40
N ASP A 317 -23.76 2.06 -1.25
CA ASP A 317 -22.47 2.60 -0.80
C ASP A 317 -21.74 1.61 0.13
N ARG A 318 -20.73 0.91 -0.39
CA ARG A 318 -19.88 -0.06 0.36
C ARG A 318 -18.44 0.45 0.51
N GLY A 319 -18.28 1.51 1.29
CA GLY A 319 -17.02 1.91 1.91
C GLY A 319 -17.05 1.59 3.41
N THR A 320 -15.91 1.22 3.99
CA THR A 320 -15.77 0.91 5.42
C THR A 320 -16.05 2.16 6.26
N TRP A 321 -17.25 2.25 6.83
CA TRP A 321 -17.54 3.10 7.96
C TRP A 321 -18.15 2.24 9.07
N TRP A 322 -17.69 2.48 10.30
CA TRP A 322 -18.32 1.93 11.50
C TRP A 322 -19.79 2.32 11.51
N ALA A 323 -20.68 1.35 11.30
CA ALA A 323 -22.10 1.54 11.53
C ALA A 323 -22.32 1.51 13.05
N ALA A 324 -22.33 2.67 13.69
CA ALA A 324 -23.06 2.83 14.94
C ALA A 324 -24.55 2.80 14.57
N VAL A 325 -25.25 1.71 14.91
CA VAL A 325 -26.71 1.64 14.75
C VAL A 325 -27.32 2.46 15.89
N TYR A 326 -27.84 3.64 15.55
CA TYR A 326 -28.70 4.42 16.44
C TYR A 326 -30.13 3.87 16.35
N GLY A 327 -30.66 3.39 17.47
CA GLY A 327 -32.09 3.09 17.67
C GLY A 327 -32.72 4.14 18.59
N VAL A 328 -33.72 4.85 18.08
CA VAL A 328 -34.33 6.06 18.65
C VAL A 328 -35.49 5.75 19.61
N ALA A 329 -35.33 6.19 20.87
CA ALA A 329 -36.25 6.93 21.74
C ALA A 329 -37.45 6.33 22.51
N GLN A 330 -37.61 6.97 23.69
CA GLN A 330 -38.77 7.21 24.58
C GLN A 330 -39.18 6.16 25.63
N SER A 331 -38.87 6.44 26.90
CA SER A 331 -39.88 6.94 27.85
C SER A 331 -39.27 7.44 29.18
N ARG A 332 -39.90 8.49 29.71
CA ARG A 332 -39.62 9.26 30.94
C ARG A 332 -39.64 8.38 32.20
N THR A 333 -38.76 8.62 33.18
CA THR A 333 -39.13 9.19 34.51
C THR A 333 -37.95 9.37 35.50
N ARG A 334 -37.77 10.64 35.92
CA ARG A 334 -37.62 11.16 37.30
C ARG A 334 -36.38 10.82 38.19
N LEU A 335 -35.53 11.84 38.33
CA LEU A 335 -34.87 12.34 39.57
C LEU A 335 -35.25 11.68 40.92
N LYS A 336 -34.25 11.25 41.69
CA LYS A 336 -34.09 11.42 43.17
C LYS A 336 -32.62 11.10 43.56
N ARG A 337 -31.81 12.13 43.80
CA ARG A 337 -31.31 12.62 45.12
C ARG A 337 -30.15 11.82 45.72
N LEU A 338 -28.96 12.45 45.68
CA LEU A 338 -27.97 12.44 46.74
C LEU A 338 -28.58 13.04 48.02
N SER A 339 -28.44 12.35 49.16
CA SER A 339 -28.25 12.93 50.49
C SER A 339 -28.03 11.84 51.55
N SER A 340 -26.89 11.95 52.27
CA SER A 340 -26.64 11.58 53.70
C SER A 340 -26.85 10.12 54.14
N SER A 341 -26.09 9.50 55.04
CA SER A 341 -25.25 9.99 56.14
C SER A 341 -24.31 8.86 56.62
N SER A 342 -23.14 9.26 57.14
CA SER A 342 -22.46 8.72 58.34
C SER A 342 -22.42 7.20 58.58
N ARG A 343 -21.21 6.63 58.65
CA ARG A 343 -20.42 6.55 59.89
C ARG A 343 -18.95 6.34 59.55
#